data_AF-A0A9W6ZTI0-F1
#
_entry.id   AF-A0A9W6ZTI0-F1
#
_cell.length_a   1.000
_cell.length_b   1.000
_cell.length_c   1.000
_cell.angle_alpha   90.00
_cell.angle_beta   90.00
_cell.angle_gamma   90.00
#
_symmetry.space_group_name_H-M   'P 1'
#
loop_
_entity.id
_entity.type
_entity.pdbx_description
1 polymer ?
#
loop_
_entity_poly.entity_id
_entity_poly.type
_entity_poly.pdbx_seq_one_letter_code
_entity_poly.pdbx_strand_id
1 'polypeptide(L)'
;MPLSTTDDSNDVSISIELPTISNISDDEDTDLDRFGSQGFREGFREGFRVRNNSHGRSSSMGSTNDNDGLLNTNNTMATNALNTMEIKSDSVPHGAKTSTQTNLPWKVRLSNYLYPPHLPPSVQLLRRENIAIPACYFLVGALQGLSGALMNVYPVDLGASEAQQVTIVGLRGLPASFKLIYGFISDGNLLFGYRRKSYMFLGWGVTSLTMILLYLDIRTYGEPSIDFLSVIYFLFGFGFWYADPEGSRGSLQSTCYALRFFALMLFAPVSTALYPTLGPSSIVFLMALLPLMIMPLVYVFREEFHPVVLTTRQQCGEIWATVCSRAVWQPMGFVYVYNVLQIGNSAWKQYLVSTLGFTSVELNSLLIASYVLLYVGVMAYKYYFIKWSWRSVYIITTAINGVLSMLQILLIQGITFGLGAFWFSLGDDAMAEFI
;
A
#
# COMPACT_ATOMS: atom_id res chain seq x y z
N MET A 1 -3.71 70.75 17.98
CA MET A 1 -4.89 71.18 18.76
C MET A 1 -5.74 69.96 19.06
N PRO A 2 -6.35 69.89 20.26
CA PRO A 2 -6.14 68.86 21.30
C PRO A 2 -7.46 68.05 21.55
N LEU A 3 -7.68 67.14 22.51
CA LEU A 3 -7.41 66.96 23.97
C LEU A 3 -7.49 65.43 24.31
N SER A 4 -6.67 64.78 25.16
CA SER A 4 -6.67 64.65 26.67
C SER A 4 -8.07 64.37 27.30
N THR A 5 -8.34 63.46 28.25
CA THR A 5 -7.58 62.70 29.28
C THR A 5 -8.55 61.77 30.07
N THR A 6 -8.01 61.01 31.05
CA THR A 6 -8.58 60.16 32.14
C THR A 6 -8.81 58.69 31.76
N ASP A 7 -7.98 57.70 32.08
CA ASP A 7 -7.23 57.30 33.31
C ASP A 7 -8.13 56.75 34.42
N ASP A 8 -8.07 55.44 34.65
CA ASP A 8 -8.17 54.83 35.97
C ASP A 8 -7.61 53.39 35.97
N SER A 9 -6.79 53.16 36.98
CA SER A 9 -5.89 52.05 37.27
C SER A 9 -6.58 50.76 37.72
N ASN A 10 -5.98 49.60 37.40
CA ASN A 10 -5.82 48.51 38.36
C ASN A 10 -4.67 47.57 37.95
N ASP A 11 -3.57 47.68 38.70
CA ASP A 11 -2.40 46.81 38.70
C ASP A 11 -2.76 45.41 39.22
N VAL A 12 -2.34 44.37 38.48
CA VAL A 12 -2.08 43.03 39.05
C VAL A 12 -0.76 42.53 38.48
N SER A 13 0.29 42.71 39.26
CA SER A 13 1.60 42.09 39.12
C SER A 13 1.52 40.58 39.47
N ILE A 14 1.87 39.70 38.53
CA ILE A 14 2.18 38.30 38.84
C ILE A 14 3.56 37.98 38.25
N SER A 15 4.50 37.80 39.18
CA SER A 15 5.89 37.41 38.96
C SER A 15 6.00 36.06 38.27
N ILE A 16 6.88 35.98 37.27
CA ILE A 16 7.29 34.74 36.60
C ILE A 16 8.35 34.07 37.49
N GLU A 17 7.96 33.05 38.26
CA GLU A 17 8.91 32.11 38.86
C GLU A 17 9.14 30.95 37.89
N LEU A 18 10.36 30.85 37.35
CA LEU A 18 10.87 29.67 36.64
C LEU A 18 11.20 28.58 37.67
N PRO A 19 10.65 27.35 37.56
CA PRO A 19 11.13 26.25 38.37
C PRO A 19 12.48 25.76 37.83
N THR A 20 13.40 25.65 38.78
CA THR A 20 14.78 25.21 38.67
C THR A 20 14.85 23.75 38.22
N ILE A 21 15.73 23.46 37.26
CA ILE A 21 16.11 22.10 36.86
C ILE A 21 16.92 21.49 38.00
N SER A 22 16.37 20.49 38.70
CA SER A 22 17.19 19.50 39.42
C SER A 22 16.43 18.19 39.63
N ASN A 23 16.97 17.13 39.02
CA ASN A 23 16.85 15.71 39.39
C ASN A 23 15.45 15.09 39.46
N ILE A 24 14.97 14.58 38.33
CA ILE A 24 14.14 13.38 38.28
C ILE A 24 14.79 12.40 37.30
N SER A 25 15.11 11.23 37.84
CA SER A 25 15.89 10.13 37.31
C SER A 25 15.15 9.31 36.23
N ASP A 26 15.88 9.00 35.17
CA ASP A 26 15.88 7.94 34.14
C ASP A 26 14.89 6.73 34.16
N ASP A 27 13.77 6.72 34.88
CA ASP A 27 12.85 5.56 34.94
C ASP A 27 11.48 5.74 34.22
N GLU A 28 11.09 6.94 33.78
CA GLU A 28 9.77 7.18 33.15
C GLU A 28 9.71 6.93 31.63
N ASP A 29 10.83 6.91 30.90
CA ASP A 29 10.83 6.70 29.45
C ASP A 29 10.54 5.24 29.04
N THR A 30 10.70 4.29 29.98
CA THR A 30 10.45 2.86 29.72
C THR A 30 8.96 2.49 29.80
N ASP A 31 8.13 3.30 30.47
CA ASP A 31 6.69 3.02 30.63
C ASP A 31 5.83 3.65 29.53
N LEU A 32 6.23 4.79 28.95
CA LEU A 32 5.50 5.42 27.84
C LEU A 32 5.56 4.60 26.53
N ASP A 33 6.65 3.86 26.30
CA ASP A 33 6.77 2.93 25.16
C ASP A 33 5.95 1.64 25.34
N ARG A 34 5.70 1.22 26.59
CA ARG A 34 4.76 0.12 26.88
C ARG A 34 3.30 0.54 26.68
N PHE A 35 2.93 1.76 27.06
CA PHE A 35 1.57 2.28 26.88
C PHE A 35 1.17 2.49 25.42
N GLY A 36 2.09 2.86 24.52
CA GLY A 36 1.78 2.99 23.09
C GLY A 36 1.50 1.65 22.39
N SER A 37 2.26 0.62 22.75
CA SER A 37 2.12 -0.75 22.23
C SER A 37 0.92 -1.49 22.84
N GLN A 38 0.68 -1.33 24.15
CA GLN A 38 -0.48 -1.90 24.83
C GLN A 38 -1.76 -1.14 24.52
N GLY A 39 -1.75 0.19 24.43
CA GLY A 39 -2.93 1.00 24.08
C GLY A 39 -3.46 0.74 22.68
N PHE A 40 -2.59 0.39 21.72
CA PHE A 40 -3.00 -0.06 20.39
C PHE A 40 -3.67 -1.45 20.43
N ARG A 41 -3.17 -2.36 21.28
CA ARG A 41 -3.75 -3.70 21.49
C ARG A 41 -5.05 -3.66 22.31
N GLU A 42 -5.13 -2.80 23.31
CA GLU A 42 -6.28 -2.62 24.20
C GLU A 42 -7.38 -1.79 23.55
N GLY A 43 -7.06 -0.77 22.76
CA GLY A 43 -8.05 -0.05 21.94
C GLY A 43 -8.75 -0.94 20.92
N PHE A 44 -8.03 -1.91 20.33
CA PHE A 44 -8.64 -2.96 19.51
C PHE A 44 -9.49 -3.94 20.35
N ARG A 45 -9.09 -4.24 21.59
CA ARG A 45 -9.83 -5.16 22.49
C ARG A 45 -11.10 -4.53 23.07
N GLU A 46 -11.06 -3.24 23.42
CA GLU A 46 -12.21 -2.46 23.89
C GLU A 46 -13.19 -2.16 22.75
N GLY A 47 -12.72 -1.86 21.54
CA GLY A 47 -13.58 -1.74 20.36
C GLY A 47 -14.38 -3.01 20.06
N PHE A 48 -13.82 -4.19 20.34
CA PHE A 48 -14.55 -5.46 20.28
C PHE A 48 -15.44 -5.73 21.52
N ARG A 49 -15.10 -5.21 22.70
CA ARG A 49 -15.92 -5.37 23.92
C ARG A 49 -17.18 -4.49 23.90
N VAL A 50 -17.08 -3.28 23.36
CA VAL A 50 -18.25 -2.39 23.15
C VAL A 50 -19.21 -2.99 22.10
N ARG A 51 -18.71 -3.81 21.17
CA ARG A 51 -19.51 -4.51 20.15
C ARG A 51 -20.47 -5.57 20.74
N ASN A 52 -20.14 -6.16 21.90
CA ASN A 52 -20.98 -7.18 22.54
C ASN A 52 -21.97 -6.63 23.58
N ASN A 53 -21.77 -5.41 24.10
CA ASN A 53 -22.65 -4.82 25.12
C ASN A 53 -23.76 -3.90 24.56
N SER A 54 -23.77 -3.61 23.26
CA SER A 54 -24.76 -2.70 22.64
C SER A 54 -26.04 -3.38 22.13
N HIS A 55 -26.20 -4.71 22.31
CA HIS A 55 -27.42 -5.45 21.94
C HIS A 55 -28.30 -5.84 23.16
N GLY A 56 -28.14 -5.18 24.31
CA GLY A 56 -28.90 -5.46 25.52
C GLY A 56 -29.54 -4.22 26.14
N ARG A 57 -30.49 -3.58 25.45
CA ARG A 57 -31.41 -2.60 26.07
C ARG A 57 -32.78 -2.68 25.40
N SER A 58 -33.58 -3.64 25.88
CA SER A 58 -35.02 -3.71 25.63
C SER A 58 -35.74 -2.73 26.55
N SER A 59 -36.52 -1.85 25.93
CA SER A 59 -37.44 -0.89 26.54
C SER A 59 -38.61 -1.60 27.23
N SER A 60 -38.84 -1.28 28.50
CA SER A 60 -40.08 -1.64 29.20
C SER A 60 -41.22 -0.70 28.82
N MET A 61 -42.33 -1.25 28.33
CA MET A 61 -43.67 -0.66 28.48
C MET A 61 -44.69 -1.77 28.22
N GLY A 62 -45.57 -2.03 29.19
CA GLY A 62 -46.53 -3.13 29.16
C GLY A 62 -47.90 -2.74 28.64
N SER A 63 -48.73 -3.75 28.33
CA SER A 63 -50.08 -3.93 28.88
C SER A 63 -50.74 -5.23 28.36
N THR A 64 -51.29 -6.00 29.31
CA THR A 64 -52.59 -6.70 29.33
C THR A 64 -52.97 -7.84 28.36
N ASN A 65 -53.37 -8.97 29.02
CA ASN A 65 -54.51 -9.88 28.78
C ASN A 65 -54.48 -10.80 27.54
N ASP A 66 -55.00 -12.04 27.51
CA ASP A 66 -55.68 -12.93 28.46
C ASP A 66 -55.55 -14.38 27.93
N ASN A 67 -55.90 -15.35 28.78
CA ASN A 67 -55.92 -16.81 28.65
C ASN A 67 -56.28 -17.45 27.29
N ASP A 68 -55.63 -18.60 26.98
CA ASP A 68 -56.33 -19.89 26.79
C ASP A 68 -55.34 -21.07 26.71
N GLY A 69 -55.77 -22.21 27.23
CA GLY A 69 -54.96 -23.41 27.43
C GLY A 69 -55.07 -24.49 26.35
N LEU A 70 -54.22 -25.50 26.56
CA LEU A 70 -54.20 -26.86 26.03
C LEU A 70 -53.60 -27.14 24.63
N LEU A 71 -52.74 -28.18 24.69
CA LEU A 71 -52.32 -29.12 23.64
C LEU A 71 -51.14 -28.71 22.75
N ASN A 72 -49.96 -29.26 23.08
CA ASN A 72 -49.41 -30.45 22.40
C ASN A 72 -47.87 -30.35 22.29
N THR A 73 -47.21 -31.03 23.24
CA THR A 73 -46.02 -31.86 23.05
C THR A 73 -45.43 -31.91 21.64
N ASN A 74 -44.23 -31.32 21.48
CA ASN A 74 -43.02 -31.89 20.86
C ASN A 74 -42.09 -30.76 20.41
N ASN A 75 -41.13 -30.35 21.26
CA ASN A 75 -39.80 -29.82 20.85
C ASN A 75 -38.89 -29.49 22.05
N THR A 76 -38.93 -30.31 23.11
CA THR A 76 -38.05 -30.17 24.29
C THR A 76 -36.79 -31.01 24.13
N MET A 77 -35.99 -30.77 23.07
CA MET A 77 -34.69 -31.44 22.89
C MET A 77 -33.59 -30.60 22.20
N ALA A 78 -33.73 -29.26 22.12
CA ALA A 78 -32.75 -28.43 21.39
C ALA A 78 -32.24 -27.16 22.10
N THR A 79 -32.53 -26.94 23.39
CA THR A 79 -32.17 -25.68 24.08
C THR A 79 -31.35 -25.81 25.37
N ASN A 80 -30.85 -27.00 25.72
CA ASN A 80 -30.03 -27.21 26.92
C ASN A 80 -28.57 -27.61 26.64
N ALA A 81 -28.01 -27.33 25.46
CA ALA A 81 -26.64 -27.73 25.10
C ALA A 81 -25.68 -26.57 24.75
N LEU A 82 -25.89 -25.37 25.32
CA LEU A 82 -25.08 -24.18 24.96
C LEU A 82 -24.61 -23.31 26.14
N ASN A 83 -24.56 -23.86 27.36
CA ASN A 83 -23.95 -23.20 28.51
C ASN A 83 -23.14 -24.19 29.38
N THR A 84 -22.05 -24.74 28.82
CA THR A 84 -20.90 -25.27 29.58
C THR A 84 -19.80 -25.68 28.60
N MET A 85 -18.96 -24.73 28.19
CA MET A 85 -17.57 -25.00 27.83
C MET A 85 -16.73 -23.87 28.43
N GLU A 86 -16.51 -24.00 29.74
CA GLU A 86 -15.33 -23.45 30.38
C GLU A 86 -14.11 -23.84 29.55
N ILE A 87 -13.40 -22.83 29.03
CA ILE A 87 -12.09 -23.02 28.40
C ILE A 87 -11.12 -23.37 29.54
N LYS A 88 -10.96 -24.67 29.77
CA LYS A 88 -9.91 -25.21 30.61
C LYS A 88 -8.57 -24.83 29.98
N SER A 89 -7.81 -23.98 30.66
CA SER A 89 -6.44 -23.63 30.30
C SER A 89 -5.54 -24.85 30.57
N ASP A 90 -5.50 -25.78 29.63
CA ASP A 90 -4.49 -26.83 29.66
C ASP A 90 -3.15 -26.21 29.25
N SER A 91 -2.23 -26.20 30.22
CA SER A 91 -0.84 -25.81 30.11
C SER A 91 -0.17 -26.49 28.92
N VAL A 92 0.14 -25.71 27.89
CA VAL A 92 0.99 -26.13 26.77
C VAL A 92 2.41 -26.39 27.32
N PRO A 93 2.97 -27.60 27.21
CA PRO A 93 4.34 -27.83 27.66
C PRO A 93 5.32 -27.06 26.77
N HIS A 94 5.94 -26.03 27.34
CA HIS A 94 7.13 -25.39 26.80
C HIS A 94 8.33 -26.33 26.91
N GLY A 95 8.52 -27.20 25.91
CA GLY A 95 9.66 -28.12 25.93
C GLY A 95 9.66 -29.22 24.88
N ALA A 96 9.40 -28.90 23.60
CA ALA A 96 9.65 -29.85 22.51
C ALA A 96 9.92 -29.10 21.20
N LYS A 97 11.07 -28.41 21.12
CA LYS A 97 11.61 -27.94 19.84
C LYS A 97 12.63 -28.97 19.33
N THR A 98 12.58 -29.22 18.02
CA THR A 98 13.70 -29.74 17.20
C THR A 98 14.10 -31.22 17.30
N SER A 99 13.20 -32.17 16.98
CA SER A 99 13.65 -33.53 16.63
C SER A 99 12.84 -34.27 15.54
N THR A 100 11.64 -33.81 15.17
CA THR A 100 10.76 -34.59 14.27
C THR A 100 10.63 -34.07 12.83
N GLN A 101 11.26 -32.96 12.45
CA GLN A 101 11.16 -32.40 11.09
C GLN A 101 12.24 -32.91 10.11
N THR A 102 13.27 -33.59 10.61
CA THR A 102 14.42 -34.04 9.81
C THR A 102 14.18 -35.34 9.04
N ASN A 103 13.20 -36.17 9.44
CA ASN A 103 12.90 -37.46 8.84
C ASN A 103 11.70 -37.49 7.87
N LEU A 104 11.12 -36.33 7.51
CA LEU A 104 10.02 -36.31 6.55
C LEU A 104 10.52 -36.42 5.10
N PRO A 105 9.84 -37.20 4.24
CA PRO A 105 10.14 -37.25 2.82
C PRO A 105 10.13 -35.85 2.22
N TRP A 106 11.02 -35.57 1.26
CA TRP A 106 11.19 -34.22 0.69
C TRP A 106 9.88 -33.63 0.14
N LYS A 107 8.97 -34.47 -0.39
CA LYS A 107 7.63 -34.06 -0.84
C LYS A 107 6.78 -33.49 0.29
N VAL A 108 6.84 -34.08 1.48
CA VAL A 108 6.10 -33.63 2.65
C VAL A 108 6.76 -32.40 3.27
N ARG A 109 8.10 -32.30 3.24
CA ARG A 109 8.82 -31.08 3.64
C ARG A 109 8.48 -29.92 2.71
N LEU A 110 8.46 -30.15 1.41
CA LEU A 110 8.06 -29.17 0.40
C LEU A 110 6.58 -28.79 0.57
N SER A 111 5.69 -29.77 0.77
CA SER A 111 4.28 -29.50 1.05
C SER A 111 4.09 -28.66 2.32
N ASN A 112 4.80 -28.97 3.40
CA ASN A 112 4.73 -28.21 4.66
C ASN A 112 5.38 -26.83 4.56
N TYR A 113 6.30 -26.63 3.61
CA TYR A 113 6.89 -25.32 3.31
C TYR A 113 5.95 -24.45 2.46
N LEU A 114 5.35 -25.04 1.42
CA LEU A 114 4.39 -24.36 0.54
C LEU A 114 3.03 -24.11 1.24
N TYR A 115 2.63 -25.02 2.12
CA TYR A 115 1.38 -25.00 2.87
C TYR A 115 1.66 -25.24 4.36
N PRO A 116 2.07 -24.19 5.10
CA PRO A 116 2.45 -24.35 6.49
C PRO A 116 1.20 -24.72 7.33
N PRO A 117 1.18 -25.89 8.00
CA PRO A 117 -0.03 -26.38 8.68
C PRO A 117 -0.41 -25.56 9.92
N HIS A 118 0.50 -24.72 10.41
CA HIS A 118 0.27 -23.83 11.56
C HIS A 118 -0.42 -22.52 11.20
N LEU A 119 -0.57 -22.22 9.89
CA LEU A 119 -1.23 -21.00 9.41
C LEU A 119 -2.65 -21.31 8.92
N PRO A 120 -3.65 -20.46 9.21
CA PRO A 120 -4.99 -20.66 8.72
C PRO A 120 -5.03 -20.62 7.17
N PRO A 121 -5.92 -21.40 6.52
CA PRO A 121 -5.98 -21.50 5.06
C PRO A 121 -6.15 -20.17 4.32
N SER A 122 -6.82 -19.18 4.94
CA SER A 122 -7.02 -17.83 4.39
C SER A 122 -5.74 -17.00 4.27
N VAL A 123 -4.68 -17.37 4.99
CA VAL A 123 -3.38 -16.68 5.02
C VAL A 123 -2.31 -17.45 4.21
N GLN A 124 -2.69 -18.58 3.60
CA GLN A 124 -1.77 -19.35 2.75
C GLN A 124 -1.82 -18.83 1.31
N LEU A 125 -0.81 -18.06 0.92
CA LEU A 125 -0.72 -17.39 -0.40
C LEU A 125 -0.75 -18.36 -1.59
N LEU A 126 -0.09 -19.52 -1.46
CA LEU A 126 0.06 -20.49 -2.55
C LEU A 126 -1.14 -21.41 -2.72
N ARG A 127 -2.15 -21.30 -1.84
CA ARG A 127 -3.39 -22.06 -1.97
C ARG A 127 -4.14 -21.59 -3.22
N ARG A 128 -4.74 -22.53 -3.95
CA ARG A 128 -5.52 -22.24 -5.18
C ARG A 128 -6.57 -21.14 -4.98
N GLU A 129 -7.10 -21.04 -3.77
CA GLU A 129 -8.13 -20.07 -3.38
C GLU A 129 -7.58 -18.64 -3.23
N ASN A 130 -6.28 -18.48 -2.94
CA ASN A 130 -5.65 -17.19 -2.63
C ASN A 130 -4.56 -16.78 -3.63
N ILE A 131 -4.11 -17.68 -4.50
CA ILE A 131 -3.00 -17.45 -5.44
C ILE A 131 -3.24 -16.28 -6.41
N ALA A 132 -4.50 -15.91 -6.62
CA ALA A 132 -4.87 -14.74 -7.41
C ALA A 132 -4.29 -13.44 -6.84
N ILE A 133 -4.21 -13.29 -5.51
CA ILE A 133 -3.69 -12.08 -4.86
C ILE A 133 -2.20 -11.88 -5.18
N PRO A 134 -1.27 -12.80 -4.85
CA PRO A 134 0.14 -12.63 -5.19
C PRO A 134 0.36 -12.55 -6.70
N ALA A 135 -0.42 -13.29 -7.52
CA ALA A 135 -0.33 -13.17 -8.97
C ALA A 135 -0.73 -11.78 -9.48
N CYS A 136 -1.75 -11.15 -8.89
CA CYS A 136 -2.10 -9.75 -9.18
C CYS A 136 -0.97 -8.81 -8.76
N TYR A 137 -0.39 -8.93 -7.55
CA TYR A 137 0.75 -8.09 -7.16
C TYR A 137 1.95 -8.23 -8.10
N PHE A 138 2.25 -9.46 -8.53
CA PHE A 138 3.28 -9.71 -9.54
C PHE A 138 2.94 -9.02 -10.86
N LEU A 139 1.70 -9.16 -11.34
CA LEU A 139 1.23 -8.49 -12.56
C LEU A 139 1.35 -6.98 -12.46
N VAL A 140 0.97 -6.39 -11.33
CA VAL A 140 1.05 -4.94 -11.14
C VAL A 140 2.50 -4.47 -11.26
N GLY A 141 3.44 -5.19 -10.65
CA GLY A 141 4.88 -4.91 -10.78
C GLY A 141 5.39 -5.11 -12.21
N ALA A 142 4.95 -6.18 -12.89
CA ALA A 142 5.33 -6.46 -14.27
C ALA A 142 4.85 -5.35 -15.23
N LEU A 143 3.60 -4.91 -15.11
CA LEU A 143 3.05 -3.81 -15.91
C LEU A 143 3.73 -2.47 -15.60
N GLN A 144 4.05 -2.21 -14.33
CA GLN A 144 4.80 -1.01 -13.95
C GLN A 144 6.20 -1.02 -14.59
N GLY A 145 6.90 -2.15 -14.56
CA GLY A 145 8.21 -2.30 -15.22
C GLY A 145 8.13 -2.17 -16.74
N LEU A 146 7.15 -2.83 -17.37
CA LEU A 146 6.91 -2.73 -18.80
C LEU A 146 6.56 -1.31 -19.25
N SER A 147 5.80 -0.57 -18.44
CA SER A 147 5.42 0.81 -18.75
C SER A 147 6.60 1.78 -18.78
N GLY A 148 7.73 1.47 -18.12
CA GLY A 148 8.85 2.38 -17.98
C GLY A 148 9.39 2.93 -19.31
N ALA A 149 9.71 2.05 -20.27
CA ALA A 149 10.23 2.48 -21.58
C ALA A 149 9.16 3.18 -22.42
N LEU A 150 7.90 2.71 -22.35
CA LEU A 150 6.78 3.31 -23.06
C LEU A 150 6.45 4.73 -22.57
N MET A 151 6.70 5.04 -21.29
CA MET A 151 6.42 6.38 -20.75
C MET A 151 7.58 7.35 -20.98
N ASN A 152 8.82 6.85 -20.93
CA ASN A 152 10.01 7.70 -20.98
C ASN A 152 10.58 7.91 -22.38
N VAL A 153 10.44 6.92 -23.29
CA VAL A 153 11.08 6.94 -24.61
C VAL A 153 10.06 7.13 -25.72
N TYR A 154 8.91 6.45 -25.64
CA TYR A 154 7.95 6.47 -26.75
C TYR A 154 7.38 7.85 -27.10
N PRO A 155 7.02 8.73 -26.15
CA PRO A 155 6.59 10.08 -26.49
C PRO A 155 7.71 10.89 -27.16
N VAL A 156 8.97 10.67 -26.77
CA VAL A 156 10.14 11.34 -27.38
C VAL A 156 10.28 10.92 -28.84
N ASP A 157 10.15 9.61 -29.12
CA ASP A 157 10.25 9.07 -30.48
C ASP A 157 9.12 9.58 -31.40
N LEU A 158 7.95 9.89 -30.82
CA LEU A 158 6.84 10.53 -31.53
C LEU A 158 6.99 12.06 -31.68
N GLY A 159 8.11 12.63 -31.24
CA GLY A 159 8.39 14.07 -31.33
C GLY A 159 7.67 14.92 -30.30
N ALA A 160 7.24 14.35 -29.16
CA ALA A 160 6.57 15.11 -28.11
C ALA A 160 7.51 16.12 -27.43
N SER A 161 7.01 17.34 -27.27
CA SER A 161 7.69 18.39 -26.49
C SER A 161 7.87 17.96 -25.03
N GLU A 162 8.83 18.56 -24.34
CA GLU A 162 9.09 18.29 -22.92
C GLU A 162 7.84 18.50 -22.05
N ALA A 163 7.07 19.56 -22.33
CA ALA A 163 5.81 19.84 -21.64
C ALA A 163 4.77 18.73 -21.84
N GLN A 164 4.68 18.16 -23.06
CA GLN A 164 3.79 17.04 -23.35
C GLN A 164 4.24 15.77 -22.63
N GLN A 165 5.54 15.49 -22.56
CA GLN A 165 6.07 14.32 -21.84
C GLN A 165 5.70 14.36 -20.35
N VAL A 166 5.92 15.51 -19.70
CA VAL A 166 5.55 15.70 -18.29
C VAL A 166 4.03 15.55 -18.09
N THR A 167 3.24 16.10 -19.02
CA THR A 167 1.77 16.00 -18.98
C THR A 167 1.30 14.56 -19.09
N ILE A 168 1.87 13.77 -20.01
CA ILE A 168 1.54 12.36 -20.20
C ILE A 168 1.81 11.55 -18.94
N VAL A 169 2.99 11.74 -18.33
CA VAL A 169 3.37 11.09 -17.07
C VAL A 169 2.40 11.45 -15.95
N GLY A 170 2.05 12.74 -15.84
CA GLY A 170 1.05 13.23 -14.87
C GLY A 170 -0.33 12.62 -15.07
N LEU A 171 -0.83 12.59 -16.31
CA LEU A 171 -2.13 12.01 -16.66
C LEU A 171 -2.20 10.51 -16.35
N ARG A 172 -1.13 9.76 -16.62
CA ARG A 172 -1.04 8.33 -16.26
C ARG A 172 -1.06 8.11 -14.74
N GLY A 173 -0.43 9.01 -13.98
CA GLY A 173 -0.36 8.93 -12.52
C GLY A 173 -1.65 9.37 -11.82
N LEU A 174 -2.40 10.28 -12.44
CA LEU A 174 -3.61 10.91 -11.88
C LEU A 174 -4.62 9.91 -11.27
N PRO A 175 -4.95 8.77 -11.91
CA PRO A 175 -5.94 7.84 -11.37
C PRO A 175 -5.57 7.26 -10.00
N ALA A 176 -4.28 7.19 -9.66
CA ALA A 176 -3.82 6.78 -8.33
C ALA A 176 -4.39 7.66 -7.20
N SER A 177 -4.62 8.95 -7.49
CA SER A 177 -5.17 9.92 -6.54
C SER A 177 -6.61 9.63 -6.16
N PHE A 178 -7.33 8.88 -7.00
CA PHE A 178 -8.73 8.50 -6.76
C PHE A 178 -8.89 7.16 -6.05
N LYS A 179 -7.80 6.56 -5.53
CA LYS A 179 -7.86 5.30 -4.79
C LYS A 179 -8.88 5.29 -3.65
N LEU A 180 -8.99 6.39 -2.92
CA LEU A 180 -10.00 6.55 -1.87
C LEU A 180 -11.41 6.36 -2.45
N ILE A 181 -11.72 6.97 -3.60
CA ILE A 181 -13.01 6.83 -4.27
C ILE A 181 -13.23 5.38 -4.72
N TYR A 182 -12.21 4.72 -5.27
CA TYR A 182 -12.31 3.30 -5.65
C TYR A 182 -12.61 2.41 -4.45
N GLY A 183 -11.97 2.67 -3.31
CA GLY A 183 -12.25 2.01 -2.04
C GLY A 183 -13.72 2.20 -1.62
N PHE A 184 -14.20 3.44 -1.60
CA PHE A 184 -15.61 3.76 -1.31
C PHE A 184 -16.60 3.05 -2.24
N ILE A 185 -16.32 3.01 -3.55
CA ILE A 185 -17.19 2.34 -4.52
C ILE A 185 -17.19 0.83 -4.31
N SER A 186 -16.01 0.23 -4.08
CA SER A 186 -15.87 -1.22 -3.88
C SER A 186 -16.48 -1.71 -2.57
N ASP A 187 -16.47 -0.86 -1.53
CA ASP A 187 -17.06 -1.16 -0.23
C ASP A 187 -18.56 -0.82 -0.17
N GLY A 188 -19.02 0.13 -0.98
CA GLY A 188 -20.41 0.61 -1.01
C GLY A 188 -21.30 -0.10 -2.04
N ASN A 189 -20.75 -0.64 -3.12
CA ASN A 189 -21.54 -1.33 -4.15
C ASN A 189 -21.03 -2.77 -4.33
N LEU A 190 -21.89 -3.74 -4.11
CA LEU A 190 -21.56 -5.14 -4.42
C LEU A 190 -21.84 -5.39 -5.90
N LEU A 191 -20.79 -5.49 -6.73
CA LEU A 191 -20.96 -5.94 -8.10
C LEU A 191 -21.04 -7.47 -8.14
N PHE A 192 -22.15 -8.01 -8.64
CA PHE A 192 -22.43 -9.46 -8.67
C PHE A 192 -22.31 -10.15 -7.30
N GLY A 193 -22.52 -9.40 -6.20
CA GLY A 193 -22.43 -9.92 -4.83
C GLY A 193 -21.01 -10.08 -4.28
N TYR A 194 -19.98 -9.64 -5.02
CA TYR A 194 -18.59 -9.63 -4.55
C TYR A 194 -18.12 -8.19 -4.30
N ARG A 195 -17.27 -8.00 -3.29
CA ARG A 195 -16.72 -6.67 -2.96
C ARG A 195 -15.45 -6.35 -3.73
N ARG A 196 -14.60 -7.33 -4.04
CA ARG A 196 -13.28 -7.08 -4.66
C ARG A 196 -13.08 -7.82 -5.97
N LYS A 197 -13.51 -9.08 -6.04
CA LYS A 197 -13.35 -9.92 -7.23
C LYS A 197 -13.88 -9.26 -8.50
N SER A 198 -15.11 -8.75 -8.45
CA SER A 198 -15.76 -8.10 -9.59
C SER A 198 -15.01 -6.84 -10.04
N TYR A 199 -14.47 -6.07 -9.11
CA TYR A 199 -13.72 -4.85 -9.38
C TYR A 199 -12.34 -5.13 -10.00
N MET A 200 -11.64 -6.16 -9.52
CA MET A 200 -10.41 -6.65 -10.15
C MET A 200 -10.64 -7.09 -11.59
N PHE A 201 -11.73 -7.83 -11.85
CA PHE A 201 -12.12 -8.22 -13.20
C PHE A 201 -12.38 -7.02 -14.11
N LEU A 202 -13.07 -5.99 -13.61
CA LEU A 202 -13.33 -4.79 -14.41
C LEU A 202 -12.03 -4.02 -14.66
N GLY A 203 -11.21 -3.81 -13.63
CA GLY A 203 -9.97 -3.05 -13.76
C GLY A 203 -8.98 -3.71 -14.73
N TRP A 204 -8.74 -5.02 -14.60
CA TRP A 204 -7.87 -5.74 -15.54
C TRP A 204 -8.46 -5.77 -16.97
N GLY A 205 -9.78 -5.80 -17.10
CA GLY A 205 -10.46 -5.76 -18.39
C GLY A 205 -10.26 -4.43 -19.09
N VAL A 206 -10.43 -3.32 -18.36
CA VAL A 206 -10.15 -1.97 -18.87
C VAL A 206 -8.66 -1.80 -19.21
N THR A 207 -7.77 -2.32 -18.36
CA THR A 207 -6.31 -2.30 -18.59
C THR A 207 -5.94 -2.99 -19.90
N SER A 208 -6.45 -4.20 -20.12
CA SER A 208 -6.21 -4.94 -21.35
C SER A 208 -6.85 -4.30 -22.57
N LEU A 209 -8.12 -3.86 -22.46
CA LEU A 209 -8.83 -3.22 -23.56
C LEU A 209 -8.12 -1.96 -24.05
N THR A 210 -7.70 -1.09 -23.13
CA THR A 210 -7.00 0.16 -23.48
C THR A 210 -5.66 -0.09 -24.16
N MET A 211 -4.89 -1.08 -23.71
CA MET A 211 -3.65 -1.50 -24.37
C MET A 211 -3.90 -2.17 -25.73
N ILE A 212 -5.00 -2.93 -25.88
CA ILE A 212 -5.40 -3.47 -27.19
C ILE A 212 -5.74 -2.35 -28.16
N LEU A 213 -6.47 -1.32 -27.73
CA LEU A 213 -6.80 -0.17 -28.58
C LEU A 213 -5.54 0.54 -29.08
N LEU A 214 -4.56 0.77 -28.20
CA LEU A 214 -3.26 1.33 -28.61
C LEU A 214 -2.50 0.40 -29.55
N TYR A 215 -2.49 -0.90 -29.29
CA TYR A 215 -1.84 -1.87 -30.18
C TYR A 215 -2.46 -1.86 -31.58
N LEU A 216 -3.78 -1.81 -31.68
CA LEU A 216 -4.50 -1.75 -32.95
C LEU A 216 -4.23 -0.43 -33.69
N ASP A 217 -4.18 0.69 -32.97
CA ASP A 217 -3.87 2.00 -33.54
C ASP A 217 -2.46 2.02 -34.15
N ILE A 218 -1.45 1.58 -33.39
CA ILE A 218 -0.07 1.44 -33.87
C ILE A 218 0.01 0.51 -35.09
N ARG A 219 -0.76 -0.58 -35.11
CA ARG A 219 -0.79 -1.51 -36.25
C ARG A 219 -1.48 -0.95 -37.50
N THR A 220 -2.43 -0.04 -37.32
CA THR A 220 -3.25 0.49 -38.42
C THR A 220 -2.64 1.75 -39.03
N TYR A 221 -2.13 2.66 -38.18
CA TYR A 221 -1.65 3.99 -38.58
C TYR A 221 -0.14 4.18 -38.38
N GLY A 222 0.55 3.26 -37.70
CA GLY A 222 1.99 3.33 -37.44
C GLY A 222 2.34 4.17 -36.21
N GLU A 223 2.10 5.47 -36.28
CA GLU A 223 2.44 6.43 -35.22
C GLU A 223 1.15 7.00 -34.60
N PRO A 224 0.87 6.76 -33.30
CA PRO A 224 -0.29 7.32 -32.62
C PRO A 224 -0.10 8.82 -32.41
N SER A 225 -1.21 9.57 -32.42
CA SER A 225 -1.16 10.97 -32.01
C SER A 225 -0.87 11.09 -30.52
N ILE A 226 -0.17 12.16 -30.13
CA ILE A 226 0.19 12.44 -28.73
C ILE A 226 -1.07 12.55 -27.86
N ASP A 227 -2.14 13.15 -28.38
CA ASP A 227 -3.41 13.30 -27.68
C ASP A 227 -4.08 11.95 -27.43
N PHE A 228 -4.11 11.07 -28.44
CA PHE A 228 -4.65 9.72 -28.30
C PHE A 228 -3.84 8.91 -27.29
N LEU A 229 -2.50 8.98 -27.37
CA LEU A 229 -1.60 8.32 -26.43
C LEU A 229 -1.87 8.76 -24.99
N SER A 230 -2.05 10.07 -24.77
CA SER A 230 -2.34 10.66 -23.46
C SER A 230 -3.63 10.11 -22.86
N VAL A 231 -4.71 10.05 -23.66
CA VAL A 231 -6.00 9.51 -23.23
C VAL A 231 -5.89 8.01 -22.93
N ILE A 232 -5.20 7.24 -23.77
CA ILE A 232 -5.02 5.80 -23.52
C ILE A 232 -4.24 5.57 -22.23
N TYR A 233 -3.16 6.30 -21.97
CA TYR A 233 -2.36 6.12 -20.76
C TYR A 233 -3.12 6.51 -19.49
N PHE A 234 -3.97 7.52 -19.56
CA PHE A 234 -4.91 7.85 -18.51
C PHE A 234 -5.90 6.69 -18.23
N LEU A 235 -6.55 6.16 -19.28
CA LEU A 235 -7.50 5.05 -19.13
C LEU A 235 -6.83 3.75 -18.67
N PHE A 236 -5.61 3.49 -19.12
CA PHE A 236 -4.76 2.41 -18.61
C PHE A 236 -4.51 2.58 -17.11
N GLY A 237 -4.12 3.79 -16.67
CA GLY A 237 -3.94 4.10 -15.26
C GLY A 237 -5.21 3.86 -14.45
N PHE A 238 -6.38 4.23 -14.98
CA PHE A 238 -7.67 3.94 -14.36
C PHE A 238 -7.88 2.44 -14.16
N GLY A 239 -7.79 1.63 -15.23
CA GLY A 239 -7.95 0.18 -15.12
C GLY A 239 -6.94 -0.46 -14.16
N PHE A 240 -5.67 -0.04 -14.26
CA PHE A 240 -4.55 -0.57 -13.49
C PHE A 240 -4.74 -0.35 -11.99
N TRP A 241 -5.06 0.88 -11.57
CA TRP A 241 -5.24 1.20 -10.16
C TRP A 241 -6.56 0.67 -9.60
N TYR A 242 -7.58 0.52 -10.44
CA TYR A 242 -8.85 -0.08 -10.07
C TYR A 242 -8.73 -1.59 -9.83
N ALA A 243 -7.77 -2.26 -10.47
CA ALA A 243 -7.50 -3.68 -10.31
C ALA A 243 -6.50 -4.02 -9.19
N ASP A 244 -5.83 -3.01 -8.63
CA ASP A 244 -4.76 -3.19 -7.64
C ASP A 244 -5.32 -3.86 -6.37
N PRO A 245 -4.80 -5.03 -5.96
CA PRO A 245 -5.27 -5.72 -4.77
C PRO A 245 -5.01 -4.91 -3.48
N GLU A 246 -6.09 -4.55 -2.78
CA GLU A 246 -6.02 -3.97 -1.44
C GLU A 246 -6.68 -4.95 -0.45
N GLY A 247 -5.91 -5.72 0.34
CA GLY A 247 -6.59 -6.69 1.21
C GLY A 247 -5.84 -7.56 2.18
N SER A 248 -4.51 -7.53 2.23
CA SER A 248 -3.76 -8.44 3.09
C SER A 248 -3.18 -7.70 4.28
N ARG A 249 -3.34 -8.23 5.50
CA ARG A 249 -2.81 -7.62 6.74
C ARG A 249 -1.46 -8.24 7.12
N GLY A 250 -0.55 -7.43 7.65
CA GLY A 250 0.69 -7.89 8.30
C GLY A 250 1.75 -8.45 7.33
N SER A 251 2.37 -9.56 7.71
CA SER A 251 3.48 -10.19 6.96
C SER A 251 3.10 -10.61 5.53
N LEU A 252 1.83 -10.92 5.30
CA LEU A 252 1.32 -11.28 3.99
C LEU A 252 1.40 -10.10 3.01
N GLN A 253 1.10 -8.89 3.49
CA GLN A 253 1.22 -7.64 2.73
C GLN A 253 2.67 -7.41 2.29
N SER A 254 3.63 -7.52 3.22
CA SER A 254 5.06 -7.34 2.90
C SER A 254 5.56 -8.35 1.85
N THR A 255 5.02 -9.57 1.85
CA THR A 255 5.38 -10.60 0.86
C THR A 255 4.80 -10.29 -0.51
N CYS A 256 3.56 -9.80 -0.56
CA CYS A 256 2.91 -9.34 -1.79
C CYS A 256 3.65 -8.14 -2.41
N TYR A 257 4.03 -7.14 -1.61
CA TYR A 257 4.84 -6.02 -2.09
C TYR A 257 6.23 -6.46 -2.54
N ALA A 258 6.89 -7.37 -1.81
CA ALA A 258 8.15 -7.93 -2.26
C ALA A 258 8.02 -8.61 -3.64
N LEU A 259 6.92 -9.31 -3.89
CA LEU A 259 6.64 -9.93 -5.18
C LEU A 259 6.36 -8.90 -6.28
N ARG A 260 5.66 -7.80 -5.96
CA ARG A 260 5.45 -6.66 -6.87
C ARG A 260 6.78 -6.03 -7.28
N PHE A 261 7.61 -5.65 -6.31
CA PHE A 261 8.89 -5.00 -6.59
C PHE A 261 9.89 -5.96 -7.26
N PHE A 262 9.81 -7.26 -6.97
CA PHE A 262 10.54 -8.28 -7.72
C PHE A 262 10.15 -8.27 -9.21
N ALA A 263 8.84 -8.27 -9.50
CA ALA A 263 8.38 -8.21 -10.89
C ALA A 263 8.80 -6.90 -11.57
N LEU A 264 8.72 -5.76 -10.87
CA LEU A 264 9.20 -4.47 -11.37
C LEU A 264 10.70 -4.54 -11.76
N MET A 265 11.53 -5.08 -10.87
CA MET A 265 12.96 -5.29 -11.09
C MET A 265 13.25 -6.19 -12.31
N LEU A 266 12.42 -7.21 -12.55
CA LEU A 266 12.58 -8.10 -13.71
C LEU A 266 12.10 -7.47 -15.03
N PHE A 267 10.93 -6.84 -15.02
CA PHE A 267 10.26 -6.41 -16.25
C PHE A 267 10.72 -5.04 -16.75
N ALA A 268 11.30 -4.19 -15.90
CA ALA A 268 11.87 -2.93 -16.34
C ALA A 268 13.07 -3.12 -17.32
N PRO A 269 14.10 -3.93 -17.00
CA PRO A 269 15.16 -4.26 -17.97
C PRO A 269 14.64 -4.93 -19.23
N VAL A 270 13.64 -5.82 -19.10
CA VAL A 270 12.99 -6.48 -20.24
C VAL A 270 12.34 -5.44 -21.16
N SER A 271 11.64 -4.46 -20.59
CA SER A 271 11.06 -3.35 -21.35
C SER A 271 12.12 -2.57 -22.13
N THR A 272 13.19 -2.16 -21.45
CA THR A 272 14.31 -1.43 -22.04
C THR A 272 15.00 -2.21 -23.15
N ALA A 273 15.17 -3.53 -23.01
CA ALA A 273 15.80 -4.38 -24.01
C ALA A 273 14.88 -4.70 -25.21
N LEU A 274 13.58 -4.85 -24.97
CA LEU A 274 12.59 -5.12 -26.03
C LEU A 274 12.32 -3.89 -26.89
N TYR A 275 12.37 -2.70 -26.31
CA TYR A 275 12.03 -1.45 -27.00
C TYR A 275 12.82 -1.23 -28.31
N PRO A 276 14.17 -1.25 -28.34
CA PRO A 276 14.93 -1.05 -29.58
C PRO A 276 14.88 -2.24 -30.54
N THR A 277 14.59 -3.45 -30.06
CA THR A 277 14.68 -4.68 -30.87
C THR A 277 13.36 -5.03 -31.55
N LEU A 278 12.26 -4.96 -30.82
CA LEU A 278 10.92 -5.34 -31.28
C LEU A 278 9.96 -4.15 -31.38
N GLY A 279 10.41 -2.94 -31.01
CA GLY A 279 9.60 -1.73 -31.05
C GLY A 279 8.55 -1.64 -29.94
N PRO A 280 7.88 -0.48 -29.81
CA PRO A 280 6.88 -0.21 -28.79
C PRO A 280 5.65 -1.12 -28.89
N SER A 281 5.26 -1.54 -30.09
CA SER A 281 4.08 -2.39 -30.32
C SER A 281 4.16 -3.73 -29.57
N SER A 282 5.36 -4.30 -29.45
CA SER A 282 5.58 -5.57 -28.76
C SER A 282 5.34 -5.46 -27.24
N ILE A 283 5.77 -4.35 -26.64
CA ILE A 283 5.60 -4.06 -25.21
C ILE A 283 4.12 -3.77 -24.93
N VAL A 284 3.47 -2.98 -25.78
CA VAL A 284 2.01 -2.72 -25.69
C VAL A 284 1.22 -4.02 -25.80
N PHE A 285 1.57 -4.90 -26.73
CA PHE A 285 0.94 -6.22 -26.86
C PHE A 285 1.12 -7.08 -25.60
N LEU A 286 2.32 -7.09 -25.02
CA LEU A 286 2.57 -7.82 -23.78
C LEU A 286 1.75 -7.25 -22.61
N MET A 287 1.67 -5.91 -22.49
CA MET A 287 0.85 -5.23 -21.49
C MET A 287 -0.66 -5.44 -21.69
N ALA A 288 -1.11 -5.67 -22.92
CA ALA A 288 -2.48 -6.06 -23.22
C ALA A 288 -2.78 -7.51 -22.79
N LEU A 289 -1.85 -8.44 -23.04
CA LEU A 289 -2.05 -9.87 -22.82
C LEU A 289 -1.93 -10.28 -21.35
N LEU A 290 -0.96 -9.72 -20.61
CA LEU A 290 -0.68 -10.14 -19.23
C LEU A 290 -1.88 -9.99 -18.27
N PRO A 291 -2.68 -8.91 -18.28
CA PRO A 291 -3.87 -8.82 -17.44
C PRO A 291 -4.95 -9.83 -17.82
N LEU A 292 -5.13 -10.14 -19.11
CA LEU A 292 -6.06 -11.18 -19.55
C LEU A 292 -5.68 -12.56 -19.01
N MET A 293 -4.37 -12.86 -18.95
CA MET A 293 -3.87 -14.14 -18.43
C MET A 293 -4.13 -14.33 -16.94
N ILE A 294 -4.29 -13.24 -16.17
CA ILE A 294 -4.60 -13.29 -14.74
C ILE A 294 -6.10 -13.45 -14.46
N MET A 295 -6.97 -13.09 -15.41
CA MET A 295 -8.43 -13.20 -15.24
C MET A 295 -8.93 -14.59 -14.81
N PRO A 296 -8.47 -15.72 -15.38
CA PRO A 296 -8.90 -17.04 -14.91
C PRO A 296 -8.51 -17.31 -13.44
N LEU A 297 -7.37 -16.77 -12.99
CA LEU A 297 -6.95 -16.88 -11.59
C LEU A 297 -7.87 -16.06 -10.68
N VAL A 298 -8.24 -14.83 -11.09
CA VAL A 298 -9.22 -14.01 -10.37
C VAL A 298 -10.60 -14.69 -10.36
N TYR A 299 -10.95 -15.48 -11.38
CA TYR A 299 -12.19 -16.25 -11.36
C TYR A 299 -12.21 -17.33 -10.28
N VAL A 300 -11.07 -18.01 -10.08
CA VAL A 300 -10.93 -19.08 -9.08
C VAL A 300 -10.82 -18.52 -7.66
N PHE A 301 -10.44 -17.25 -7.53
CA PHE A 301 -10.41 -16.53 -6.25
C PHE A 301 -11.76 -16.65 -5.52
N ARG A 302 -11.71 -17.17 -4.29
CA ARG A 302 -12.86 -17.31 -3.42
C ARG A 302 -12.90 -16.13 -2.47
N GLU A 303 -13.91 -15.29 -2.62
CA GLU A 303 -14.23 -14.20 -1.71
C GLU A 303 -15.50 -14.56 -0.94
N GLU A 304 -15.53 -14.25 0.35
CA GLU A 304 -16.73 -14.45 1.17
C GLU A 304 -17.85 -13.52 0.66
N PHE A 305 -19.01 -14.11 0.38
CA PHE A 305 -20.19 -13.36 -0.05
C PHE A 305 -20.75 -12.59 1.13
N HIS A 306 -20.77 -11.25 1.03
CA HIS A 306 -21.34 -10.38 2.06
C HIS A 306 -22.66 -9.78 1.56
N PRO A 307 -23.83 -10.25 2.03
CA PRO A 307 -25.13 -9.80 1.52
C PRO A 307 -25.57 -8.41 2.01
N VAL A 308 -24.92 -7.86 3.04
CA VAL A 308 -25.37 -6.62 3.69
C VAL A 308 -24.41 -5.48 3.34
N VAL A 309 -24.93 -4.50 2.62
CA VAL A 309 -24.26 -3.23 2.33
C VAL A 309 -24.72 -2.21 3.35
N LEU A 310 -23.77 -1.57 4.05
CA LEU A 310 -24.05 -0.41 4.89
C LEU A 310 -24.49 0.75 4.00
N THR A 311 -25.48 1.53 4.45
CA THR A 311 -25.90 2.72 3.69
C THR A 311 -24.70 3.67 3.53
N THR A 312 -24.50 4.27 2.35
CA THR A 312 -23.34 5.17 2.08
C THR A 312 -23.16 6.25 3.16
N ARG A 313 -24.27 6.79 3.68
CA ARG A 313 -24.26 7.74 4.80
C ARG A 313 -23.64 7.17 6.08
N GLN A 314 -23.95 5.93 6.41
CA GLN A 314 -23.38 5.23 7.57
C GLN A 314 -21.89 4.94 7.34
N GLN A 315 -21.50 4.52 6.14
CA GLN A 315 -20.09 4.31 5.79
C GLN A 315 -19.26 5.60 5.93
N CYS A 316 -19.77 6.74 5.42
CA CYS A 316 -19.13 8.03 5.61
C CYS A 316 -19.01 8.41 7.09
N GLY A 317 -20.05 8.13 7.89
CA GLY A 317 -20.04 8.37 9.34
C GLY A 317 -19.00 7.52 10.08
N GLU A 318 -18.88 6.23 9.73
CA GLU A 318 -17.89 5.31 10.31
C GLU A 318 -16.47 5.68 9.92
N ILE A 319 -16.24 6.03 8.65
CA ILE A 319 -14.92 6.47 8.17
C ILE A 319 -14.52 7.78 8.87
N TRP A 320 -15.45 8.74 8.99
CA TRP A 320 -15.19 9.98 9.71
C TRP A 320 -14.83 9.72 11.18
N ALA A 321 -15.62 8.90 11.88
CA ALA A 321 -15.32 8.52 13.26
C ALA A 321 -13.96 7.81 13.39
N THR A 322 -13.59 6.98 12.41
CA THR A 322 -12.30 6.28 12.36
C THR A 322 -11.15 7.25 12.12
N VAL A 323 -11.29 8.20 11.19
CA VAL A 323 -10.28 9.23 10.91
C VAL A 323 -10.09 10.15 12.11
N CYS A 324 -11.17 10.53 12.80
CA CYS A 324 -11.09 11.36 14.01
C CYS A 324 -10.46 10.62 15.22
N SER A 325 -10.29 9.31 15.16
CA SER A 325 -9.59 8.57 16.22
C SER A 325 -8.12 8.99 16.29
N ARG A 326 -7.64 9.29 17.49
CA ARG A 326 -6.24 9.69 17.74
C ARG A 326 -5.24 8.67 17.18
N ALA A 327 -5.58 7.38 17.23
CA ALA A 327 -4.73 6.31 16.72
C ALA A 327 -4.56 6.33 15.18
N VAL A 328 -5.45 7.03 14.45
CA VAL A 328 -5.45 7.10 12.99
C VAL A 328 -5.03 8.50 12.52
N TRP A 329 -5.60 9.57 13.09
CA TRP A 329 -5.28 10.94 12.69
C TRP A 329 -3.80 11.29 12.88
N GLN A 330 -3.18 10.89 14.00
CA GLN A 330 -1.78 11.21 14.28
C GLN A 330 -0.79 10.65 13.23
N PRO A 331 -0.77 9.33 12.95
CA PRO A 331 0.11 8.80 11.91
C PRO A 331 -0.26 9.31 10.52
N MET A 332 -1.55 9.50 10.21
CA MET A 332 -1.98 10.05 8.92
C MET A 332 -1.48 11.49 8.72
N GLY A 333 -1.61 12.35 9.74
CA GLY A 333 -1.11 13.71 9.73
C GLY A 333 0.41 13.77 9.62
N PHE A 334 1.12 12.89 10.33
CA PHE A 334 2.58 12.76 10.18
C PHE A 334 2.95 12.38 8.74
N VAL A 335 2.35 11.34 8.17
CA VAL A 335 2.63 10.90 6.79
C VAL A 335 2.33 12.01 5.79
N TYR A 336 1.23 12.75 5.98
CA TYR A 336 0.90 13.90 5.13
C TYR A 336 1.97 14.99 5.20
N VAL A 337 2.31 15.47 6.40
CA VAL A 337 3.34 16.52 6.59
C VAL A 337 4.70 16.04 6.07
N TYR A 338 5.05 14.78 6.34
CA TYR A 338 6.29 14.17 5.85
C TYR A 338 6.35 14.19 4.31
N ASN A 339 5.30 13.72 3.62
CA ASN A 339 5.26 13.73 2.15
C ASN A 339 5.24 15.16 1.57
N VAL A 340 4.58 16.12 2.23
CA VAL A 340 4.60 17.54 1.80
C VAL A 340 5.99 18.15 1.92
N LEU A 341 6.75 17.78 2.96
CA LEU A 341 8.11 18.27 3.17
C LEU A 341 9.15 17.56 2.29
N GLN A 342 8.81 16.39 1.72
CA GLN A 342 9.64 15.72 0.73
C GLN A 342 9.51 16.40 -0.64
N ILE A 343 10.32 17.43 -0.86
CA ILE A 343 10.43 18.09 -2.16
C ILE A 343 11.51 17.38 -2.97
N GLY A 344 11.09 16.64 -4.00
CA GLY A 344 12.00 16.00 -4.95
C GLY A 344 12.69 17.01 -5.87
N ASN A 345 13.91 16.68 -6.31
CA ASN A 345 14.68 17.49 -7.25
C ASN A 345 14.21 17.24 -8.69
N SER A 346 13.21 17.99 -9.14
CA SER A 346 12.63 17.85 -10.49
C SER A 346 13.63 18.12 -11.63
N ALA A 347 14.70 18.87 -11.37
CA ALA A 347 15.72 19.20 -12.36
C ALA A 347 16.84 18.16 -12.46
N TRP A 348 16.87 17.15 -11.58
CA TRP A 348 17.99 16.20 -11.49
C TRP A 348 18.25 15.45 -12.79
N LYS A 349 17.21 14.82 -13.36
CA LYS A 349 17.30 14.11 -14.64
C LYS A 349 17.80 15.03 -15.77
N GLN A 350 17.34 16.28 -15.80
CA GLN A 350 17.77 17.26 -16.80
C GLN A 350 19.25 17.62 -16.64
N TYR A 351 19.73 17.76 -15.41
CA TYR A 351 21.13 18.01 -15.12
C TYR A 351 22.03 16.86 -15.61
N LEU A 352 21.63 15.60 -15.38
CA LEU A 352 22.36 14.43 -15.87
C LEU A 352 22.50 14.43 -17.40
N VAL A 353 21.45 14.79 -18.13
CA VAL A 353 21.46 14.83 -19.60
C VAL A 353 22.21 16.04 -20.14
N SER A 354 21.81 17.24 -19.72
CA SER A 354 22.28 18.50 -20.33
C SER A 354 23.69 18.89 -19.91
N THR A 355 24.08 18.58 -18.67
CA THR A 355 25.35 19.03 -18.10
C THR A 355 26.39 17.91 -18.07
N LEU A 356 26.01 16.72 -17.61
CA LEU A 356 26.92 15.57 -17.53
C LEU A 356 26.97 14.74 -18.82
N GLY A 357 26.08 14.99 -19.77
CA GLY A 357 26.07 14.33 -21.07
C GLY A 357 25.66 12.85 -21.01
N PHE A 358 24.85 12.46 -20.01
CA PHE A 358 24.43 11.07 -19.87
C PHE A 358 23.64 10.62 -21.09
N THR A 359 24.02 9.47 -21.60
CA THR A 359 23.31 8.79 -22.69
C THR A 359 22.01 8.16 -22.19
N SER A 360 21.07 7.89 -23.10
CA SER A 360 19.84 7.14 -22.77
C SER A 360 20.13 5.76 -22.18
N VAL A 361 21.27 5.16 -22.52
CA VAL A 361 21.73 3.88 -21.97
C VAL A 361 22.14 4.01 -20.50
N GLU A 362 22.87 5.07 -20.14
CA GLU A 362 23.28 5.34 -18.76
C GLU A 362 22.08 5.68 -17.87
N LEU A 363 21.15 6.50 -18.35
CA LEU A 363 19.91 6.80 -17.61
C LEU A 363 19.05 5.55 -17.37
N ASN A 364 18.91 4.70 -18.38
CA ASN A 364 18.21 3.43 -18.22
C ASN A 364 18.95 2.48 -17.27
N SER A 365 20.28 2.50 -17.27
CA SER A 365 21.09 1.69 -16.36
C SER A 365 20.96 2.17 -14.90
N LEU A 366 20.91 3.48 -14.67
CA LEU A 366 20.58 4.06 -13.36
C LEU A 366 19.22 3.59 -12.88
N LEU A 367 18.21 3.68 -13.74
CA LEU A 367 16.84 3.26 -13.41
C LEU A 367 16.77 1.78 -13.03
N ILE A 368 17.46 0.91 -13.79
CA ILE A 368 17.55 -0.53 -13.48
C ILE A 368 18.23 -0.74 -12.13
N ALA A 369 19.33 -0.03 -11.85
CA ALA A 369 20.02 -0.10 -10.57
C ALA A 369 19.13 0.34 -9.40
N SER A 370 18.35 1.42 -9.57
CA SER A 370 17.36 1.87 -8.58
C SER A 370 16.30 0.81 -8.29
N TYR A 371 15.77 0.10 -9.29
CA TYR A 371 14.80 -0.97 -9.06
C TYR A 371 15.40 -2.19 -8.34
N VAL A 372 16.66 -2.52 -8.62
CA VAL A 372 17.38 -3.56 -7.87
C VAL A 372 17.55 -3.15 -6.41
N LEU A 373 17.97 -1.90 -6.16
CA LEU A 373 18.14 -1.36 -4.82
C LEU A 373 16.81 -1.27 -4.07
N LEU A 374 15.72 -0.88 -4.75
CA LEU A 374 14.36 -0.89 -4.20
C LEU A 374 13.95 -2.29 -3.75
N TYR A 375 14.19 -3.32 -4.57
CA TYR A 375 13.90 -4.70 -4.19
C TYR A 375 14.73 -5.16 -2.98
N VAL A 376 16.03 -4.83 -2.97
CA VAL A 376 16.92 -5.10 -1.83
C VAL A 376 16.41 -4.39 -0.57
N GLY A 377 16.02 -3.12 -0.67
CA GLY A 377 15.46 -2.33 0.43
C GLY A 377 14.18 -2.95 0.99
N VAL A 378 13.25 -3.37 0.13
CA VAL A 378 12.00 -4.03 0.53
C VAL A 378 12.28 -5.38 1.22
N MET A 379 13.26 -6.14 0.73
CA MET A 379 13.68 -7.38 1.39
C MET A 379 14.36 -7.11 2.73
N ALA A 380 15.20 -6.08 2.83
CA ALA A 380 15.79 -5.65 4.09
C ALA A 380 14.71 -5.24 5.10
N TYR A 381 13.70 -4.48 4.65
CA TYR A 381 12.55 -4.12 5.46
C TYR A 381 11.79 -5.35 5.98
N LYS A 382 11.47 -6.29 5.09
CA LYS A 382 10.74 -7.51 5.43
C LYS A 382 11.47 -8.38 6.45
N TYR A 383 12.78 -8.58 6.31
CA TYR A 383 13.54 -9.49 7.16
C TYR A 383 14.08 -8.84 8.45
N TYR A 384 14.42 -7.54 8.40
CA TYR A 384 15.07 -6.84 9.50
C TYR A 384 14.20 -5.74 10.11
N PHE A 385 13.72 -4.77 9.31
CA PHE A 385 13.09 -3.55 9.83
C PHE A 385 11.64 -3.71 10.28
N ILE A 386 10.93 -4.77 9.89
CA ILE A 386 9.54 -5.02 10.32
C ILE A 386 9.41 -5.17 11.86
N LYS A 387 10.52 -5.47 12.55
CA LYS A 387 10.58 -5.57 14.02
C LYS A 387 10.93 -4.24 14.70
N TRP A 388 11.37 -3.25 13.94
CA TRP A 388 11.81 -1.96 14.47
C TRP A 388 10.61 -1.05 14.72
N SER A 389 10.80 -0.03 15.56
CA SER A 389 9.81 1.03 15.68
C SER A 389 9.74 1.80 14.36
N TRP A 390 8.52 2.13 13.91
CA TRP A 390 8.34 2.89 12.67
C TRP A 390 9.07 4.25 12.72
N ARG A 391 9.13 4.90 13.89
CA ARG A 391 9.88 6.15 14.11
C ARG A 391 11.36 5.99 13.77
N SER A 392 11.99 4.92 14.26
CA SER A 392 13.40 4.62 13.98
C SER A 392 13.63 4.39 12.49
N VAL A 393 12.70 3.69 11.82
CA VAL A 393 12.79 3.47 10.37
C VAL A 393 12.78 4.81 9.63
N TYR A 394 11.80 5.69 9.89
CA TYR A 394 11.74 7.01 9.24
C TYR A 394 12.98 7.85 9.52
N ILE A 395 13.41 7.99 10.79
CA ILE A 395 14.56 8.84 11.13
C ILE A 395 15.83 8.37 10.41
N ILE A 396 16.10 7.06 10.42
CA ILE A 396 17.31 6.50 9.82
C ILE A 396 17.25 6.60 8.29
N THR A 397 16.11 6.29 7.66
CA THR A 397 15.97 6.38 6.21
C THR A 397 16.05 7.82 5.72
N THR A 398 15.43 8.78 6.42
CA THR A 398 15.55 10.21 6.11
C THR A 398 16.98 10.71 6.29
N ALA A 399 17.69 10.27 7.34
CA ALA A 399 19.09 10.64 7.55
C ALA A 399 20.01 10.10 6.43
N ILE A 400 19.82 8.83 6.03
CA ILE A 400 20.53 8.23 4.91
C ILE A 400 20.22 8.99 3.61
N ASN A 401 18.95 9.34 3.37
CA ASN A 401 18.56 10.15 2.22
C ASN A 401 19.28 11.49 2.21
N GLY A 402 19.29 12.21 3.33
CA GLY A 402 19.97 13.49 3.44
C GLY A 402 21.45 13.40 3.07
N VAL A 403 22.15 12.35 3.52
CA VAL A 403 23.56 12.10 3.15
C VAL A 403 23.71 11.84 1.65
N LEU A 404 22.82 11.05 1.04
CA LEU A 404 22.87 10.76 -0.39
C LEU A 404 22.48 11.96 -1.25
N SER A 405 21.52 12.77 -0.84
CA SER A 405 21.17 14.03 -1.50
C SER A 405 22.32 15.06 -1.40
N MET A 406 23.13 15.04 -0.33
CA MET A 406 24.36 15.85 -0.28
C MET A 406 25.36 15.45 -1.37
N LEU A 407 25.39 14.18 -1.80
CA LEU A 407 26.22 13.77 -2.94
C LEU A 407 25.78 14.47 -4.23
N GLN A 408 24.48 14.69 -4.46
CA GLN A 408 24.05 15.46 -5.64
C GLN A 408 24.66 16.86 -5.69
N ILE A 409 24.69 17.54 -4.53
CA ILE A 409 25.26 18.89 -4.42
C ILE A 409 26.77 18.86 -4.67
N LEU A 410 27.48 17.87 -4.13
CA LEU A 410 28.91 17.70 -4.37
C LEU A 410 29.20 17.42 -5.86
N LEU A 411 28.30 16.72 -6.56
CA LEU A 411 28.44 16.45 -7.99
C LEU A 411 28.36 17.74 -8.79
N ILE A 412 27.38 18.58 -8.44
CA ILE A 412 27.17 19.89 -9.05
C ILE A 412 28.38 20.80 -8.81
N GLN A 413 29.04 20.68 -7.65
CA GLN A 413 30.28 21.40 -7.33
C GLN A 413 31.55 20.80 -7.98
N GLY A 414 31.44 19.66 -8.66
CA GLY A 414 32.57 18.96 -9.27
C GLY A 414 33.45 18.15 -8.30
N ILE A 415 32.99 17.92 -7.07
CA ILE A 415 33.70 17.14 -6.05
C ILE A 415 33.19 15.70 -6.07
N THR A 416 33.89 14.81 -6.78
CA THR A 416 33.45 13.42 -6.99
C THR A 416 34.26 12.37 -6.23
N PHE A 417 35.27 12.77 -5.44
CA PHE A 417 36.18 11.89 -4.71
C PHE A 417 36.82 10.77 -5.57
N GLY A 418 36.97 11.00 -6.88
CA GLY A 418 37.49 10.01 -7.82
C GLY A 418 36.48 8.96 -8.30
N LEU A 419 35.22 9.03 -7.86
CA LEU A 419 34.13 8.22 -8.39
C LEU A 419 33.64 8.78 -9.73
N GLY A 420 33.24 7.88 -10.64
CA GLY A 420 32.59 8.28 -11.88
C GLY A 420 31.23 8.93 -11.61
N ALA A 421 30.85 9.89 -12.46
CA ALA A 421 29.59 10.64 -12.34
C ALA A 421 28.37 9.71 -12.21
N PHE A 422 28.38 8.56 -12.91
CA PHE A 422 27.34 7.54 -12.85
C PHE A 422 27.08 6.97 -11.44
N TRP A 423 28.14 6.52 -10.76
CA TRP A 423 28.00 5.93 -9.42
C TRP A 423 27.62 6.98 -8.38
N PHE A 424 28.09 8.20 -8.60
CA PHE A 424 27.81 9.33 -7.73
C PHE A 424 26.37 9.82 -7.89
N SER A 425 25.78 9.72 -9.09
CA SER A 425 24.37 10.07 -9.34
C SER A 425 23.36 9.04 -8.83
N LEU A 426 23.77 7.79 -8.62
CA LEU A 426 22.87 6.68 -8.25
C LEU A 426 22.25 6.84 -6.85
N GLY A 427 22.92 7.55 -5.93
CA GLY A 427 22.56 7.57 -4.51
C GLY A 427 21.13 8.06 -4.22
N ASP A 428 20.75 9.20 -4.79
CA ASP A 428 19.43 9.80 -4.55
C ASP A 428 18.32 9.03 -5.29
N ASP A 429 18.55 8.67 -6.56
CA ASP A 429 17.61 7.88 -7.37
C ASP A 429 17.33 6.50 -6.76
N ALA A 430 18.27 5.95 -6.00
CA ALA A 430 18.11 4.67 -5.31
C ALA A 430 17.20 4.75 -4.08
N MET A 431 17.21 5.89 -3.38
CA MET A 431 16.43 6.08 -2.16
C MET A 431 15.07 6.76 -2.40
N ALA A 432 14.93 7.51 -3.50
CA ALA A 432 13.70 8.22 -3.84
C ALA A 432 12.47 7.29 -3.95
N GLU A 433 12.66 6.03 -4.36
CA GLU A 433 11.57 5.05 -4.45
C GLU A 433 11.34 4.26 -3.15
N PHE A 434 12.26 4.35 -2.18
CA PHE A 434 12.21 3.58 -0.93
C PHE A 434 11.51 4.32 0.22
N ILE A 435 11.57 5.65 0.21
CA ILE A 435 11.05 6.53 1.26
C ILE A 435 9.68 7.06 0.85
#